data_AF-A0A2V8VUT9-F1
#
_entry.id   AF-A0A2V8VUT9-F1
#
_cell.length_a   1.000
_cell.length_b   1.000
_cell.length_c   1.000
_cell.angle_alpha   90.00
_cell.angle_beta   90.00
_cell.angle_gamma   90.00
#
_symmetry.space_group_name_H-M   'P 1'
#
loop_
_entity.id
_entity.type
_entity.pdbx_description
1 polymer ?
#
loop_
_entity_poly.entity_id
_entity_poly.type
_entity_poly.pdbx_seq_one_letter_code
_entity_poly.pdbx_strand_id
1 'polypeptide(L)'
;MESTKRSQFQNSEERQMRDSGEPEALAARSQSGDVDVPPEEWIAFLDSFSRQHEGWLASVSVTRGSETLSEVKDCQVKGISADHVDERDRIYISIGRNGEHLTHPVTNPMRVTFKRDLGGAHEGLDIASSDGTVTSVRFRIASRPETLDGVISDSQHTRGQRNRSQSRGHKAMTPEHSRKQENVSDSD
;
A
#
# COMPACT_ATOMS: atom_id res chain seq x y z
N MET A 1 -75.71 -35.21 19.07
CA MET A 1 -74.28 -34.97 19.30
C MET A 1 -73.72 -34.42 18.01
N GLU A 2 -73.19 -33.20 18.08
CA GLU A 2 -72.22 -32.53 17.16
C GLU A 2 -72.54 -32.45 15.65
N SER A 3 -72.23 -31.40 14.88
CA SER A 3 -71.48 -30.18 15.16
C SER A 3 -71.77 -29.13 14.07
N THR A 4 -71.98 -27.92 14.55
CA THR A 4 -71.43 -26.61 14.12
C THR A 4 -71.23 -26.26 12.64
N LYS A 5 -71.84 -25.11 12.33
CA LYS A 5 -71.95 -24.30 11.11
C LYS A 5 -70.65 -23.74 10.53
N ARG A 6 -70.76 -23.48 9.20
CA ARG A 6 -70.27 -22.31 8.42
C ARG A 6 -68.76 -22.14 8.24
N SER A 7 -68.30 -22.57 7.08
CA SER A 7 -67.07 -22.10 6.43
C SER A 7 -67.45 -20.99 5.43
N GLN A 8 -66.99 -19.76 5.70
CA GLN A 8 -67.04 -18.67 4.73
C GLN A 8 -65.66 -18.47 4.13
N PHE A 9 -65.66 -18.38 2.81
CA PHE A 9 -64.60 -17.92 1.93
C PHE A 9 -64.10 -16.53 2.34
N GLN A 10 -62.77 -16.33 2.32
CA GLN A 10 -62.06 -15.15 1.78
C GLN A 10 -60.57 -15.22 2.18
N ASN A 11 -59.67 -15.56 1.26
CA ASN A 11 -58.51 -14.73 0.92
C ASN A 11 -57.69 -15.41 -0.19
N SER A 12 -57.89 -14.92 -1.41
CA SER A 12 -57.12 -15.26 -2.61
C SER A 12 -56.60 -13.94 -3.17
N GLU A 13 -55.44 -13.49 -2.71
CA GLU A 13 -54.58 -12.39 -3.20
C GLU A 13 -53.49 -12.31 -2.11
N GLU A 14 -52.22 -12.69 -2.34
CA GLU A 14 -51.25 -11.93 -3.10
C GLU A 14 -50.12 -12.84 -3.63
N ARG A 15 -49.93 -12.76 -4.95
CA ARG A 15 -48.68 -12.72 -5.71
C ARG A 15 -47.38 -12.99 -4.92
N GLN A 16 -46.66 -14.06 -5.25
CA GLN A 16 -45.55 -14.02 -6.20
C GLN A 16 -44.48 -12.97 -5.87
N MET A 17 -43.33 -13.41 -5.33
CA MET A 17 -41.98 -13.12 -5.86
C MET A 17 -40.86 -13.54 -4.87
N ARG A 18 -39.95 -14.38 -5.41
CA ARG A 18 -38.51 -14.52 -5.09
C ARG A 18 -38.12 -15.19 -3.78
N ASP A 19 -37.94 -16.50 -3.91
CA ASP A 19 -36.70 -17.22 -3.55
C ASP A 19 -35.65 -16.35 -2.87
N SER A 20 -35.59 -16.54 -1.56
CA SER A 20 -34.75 -15.83 -0.61
C SER A 20 -33.35 -16.44 -0.64
N GLY A 21 -32.56 -16.07 -1.65
CA GLY A 21 -31.17 -16.46 -1.80
C GLY A 21 -30.23 -15.28 -1.65
N GLU A 22 -30.28 -14.57 -0.51
CA GLU A 22 -29.22 -13.63 -0.10
C GLU A 22 -29.24 -13.49 1.45
N PRO A 23 -28.62 -14.42 2.20
CA PRO A 23 -28.02 -14.07 3.48
C PRO A 23 -26.48 -14.00 3.39
N GLU A 24 -25.88 -14.24 2.21
CA GLU A 24 -24.43 -14.49 2.10
C GLU A 24 -23.57 -13.21 1.99
N ALA A 25 -24.16 -12.04 1.74
CA ALA A 25 -23.39 -10.79 1.70
C ALA A 25 -23.08 -10.18 3.08
N LEU A 26 -23.74 -10.62 4.15
CA LEU A 26 -23.57 -10.05 5.51
C LEU A 26 -22.73 -10.93 6.45
N ALA A 27 -22.57 -12.22 6.14
CA ALA A 27 -21.80 -13.16 6.97
C ALA A 27 -20.29 -13.13 6.71
N ALA A 28 -19.82 -12.57 5.59
CA ALA A 28 -18.39 -12.40 5.31
C ALA A 28 -17.72 -11.32 6.19
N ARG A 29 -18.49 -10.59 7.01
CA ARG A 29 -17.99 -9.45 7.79
C ARG A 29 -17.50 -9.78 9.21
N SER A 30 -17.57 -11.04 9.63
CA SER A 30 -17.31 -11.39 11.05
C SER A 30 -16.31 -12.53 11.26
N GLN A 31 -15.49 -12.85 10.26
CA GLN A 31 -14.31 -13.74 10.41
C GLN A 31 -13.01 -13.02 10.06
N SER A 32 -12.95 -11.71 10.31
CA SER A 32 -11.76 -10.90 10.08
C SER A 32 -10.97 -10.86 11.37
N GLY A 33 -9.69 -11.21 11.34
CA GLY A 33 -8.77 -11.07 12.48
C GLY A 33 -8.38 -9.62 12.76
N ASP A 34 -9.17 -8.65 12.30
CA ASP A 34 -8.84 -7.23 12.27
C ASP A 34 -8.46 -6.68 13.65
N VAL A 35 -7.56 -5.72 13.64
CA VAL A 35 -7.07 -5.07 14.86
C VAL A 35 -7.09 -3.57 14.68
N ASP A 36 -7.76 -2.86 15.59
CA ASP A 36 -7.63 -1.41 15.69
C ASP A 36 -6.27 -1.05 16.29
N VAL A 37 -5.53 -0.18 15.61
CA VAL A 37 -4.23 0.32 16.06
C VAL A 37 -4.47 1.58 16.90
N PRO A 38 -4.00 1.62 18.17
CA PRO A 38 -4.10 2.82 19.00
C PRO A 38 -3.43 4.04 18.34
N PRO A 39 -4.01 5.25 18.46
CA PRO A 39 -3.45 6.46 17.85
C PRO A 39 -1.97 6.73 18.20
N GLU A 40 -1.58 6.47 19.44
CA GLU A 40 -0.21 6.60 19.93
C GLU A 40 0.78 5.64 19.26
N GLU A 41 0.30 4.56 18.66
CA GLU A 41 1.11 3.55 17.97
C GLU A 41 1.15 3.77 16.44
N TRP A 42 0.36 4.70 15.89
CA TRP A 42 0.23 4.85 14.43
C TRP A 42 1.57 5.05 13.72
N ILE A 43 2.42 5.95 14.20
CA ILE A 43 3.72 6.21 13.55
C ILE A 43 4.57 4.93 13.50
N ALA A 44 4.75 4.27 14.64
CA ALA A 44 5.60 3.08 14.73
C ALA A 44 5.02 1.90 13.94
N PHE A 45 3.70 1.70 14.03
CA PHE A 45 3.00 0.67 13.28
C PHE A 45 3.11 0.90 11.77
N LEU A 46 2.84 2.12 11.29
CA LEU A 46 2.83 2.44 9.86
C LEU A 46 4.24 2.39 9.25
N ASP A 47 5.29 2.79 9.97
CA ASP A 47 6.68 2.61 9.53
C ASP A 47 7.01 1.12 9.37
N SER A 48 6.68 0.30 10.36
CA SER A 48 6.89 -1.16 10.31
C SER A 48 6.08 -1.82 9.19
N PHE A 49 4.79 -1.46 9.07
CA PHE A 49 3.90 -1.95 8.03
C PHE A 49 4.44 -1.57 6.64
N SER A 50 4.92 -0.35 6.46
CA SER A 50 5.47 0.11 5.18
C SER A 50 6.65 -0.72 4.73
N ARG A 51 7.61 -0.95 5.63
CA ARG A 51 8.82 -1.72 5.32
C ARG A 51 8.52 -3.18 5.00
N GLN A 52 7.58 -3.79 5.73
CA GLN A 52 7.18 -5.19 5.52
C GLN A 52 6.45 -5.41 4.19
N HIS A 53 5.76 -4.38 3.68
CA HIS A 53 4.91 -4.51 2.50
C HIS A 53 5.37 -3.64 1.32
N GLU A 54 6.60 -3.12 1.38
CA GLU A 54 7.15 -2.32 0.29
C GLU A 54 7.20 -3.17 -1.00
N GLY A 55 6.73 -2.59 -2.11
CA GLY A 55 6.69 -3.24 -3.42
C GLY A 55 5.51 -4.21 -3.63
N TRP A 56 4.73 -4.51 -2.59
CA TRP A 56 3.57 -5.41 -2.73
C TRP A 56 2.51 -4.78 -3.62
N LEU A 57 1.86 -5.62 -4.44
CA LEU A 57 0.74 -5.20 -5.27
C LEU A 57 -0.53 -5.06 -4.41
N ALA A 58 -1.13 -3.89 -4.48
CA ALA A 58 -2.32 -3.53 -3.76
C ALA A 58 -3.33 -2.78 -4.65
N SER A 59 -4.56 -2.72 -4.15
CA SER A 59 -5.57 -1.77 -4.57
C SER A 59 -5.77 -0.75 -3.45
N VAL A 60 -5.85 0.52 -3.81
CA VAL A 60 -6.18 1.62 -2.90
C VAL A 60 -7.52 2.19 -3.32
N SER A 61 -8.49 2.23 -2.41
CA SER A 61 -9.79 2.85 -2.65
C SER A 61 -10.14 3.86 -1.57
N VAL A 62 -10.94 4.86 -1.94
CA VAL A 62 -11.53 5.82 -1.02
C VAL A 62 -13.04 5.69 -1.14
N THR A 63 -13.71 5.43 -0.02
CA THR A 63 -15.15 5.24 0.03
C THR A 63 -15.80 6.20 1.02
N ARG A 64 -17.07 6.54 0.81
CA ARG A 64 -17.91 7.25 1.78
C ARG A 64 -19.26 6.56 1.82
N GLY A 65 -19.55 5.87 2.93
CA GLY A 65 -20.73 5.00 3.02
C GLY A 65 -20.66 3.88 1.99
N SER A 66 -21.63 3.81 1.08
CA SER A 66 -21.67 2.82 -0.02
C SER A 66 -21.05 3.32 -1.32
N GLU A 67 -20.61 4.58 -1.38
CA GLU A 67 -20.06 5.19 -2.60
C GLU A 67 -18.53 5.04 -2.64
N THR A 68 -18.00 4.59 -3.78
CA THR A 68 -16.57 4.60 -4.06
C THR A 68 -16.21 5.91 -4.77
N LEU A 69 -15.44 6.77 -4.09
CA LEU A 69 -15.01 8.07 -4.60
C LEU A 69 -13.80 7.95 -5.53
N SER A 70 -12.89 7.03 -5.23
CA SER A 70 -11.70 6.78 -6.03
C SER A 70 -11.21 5.35 -5.83
N GLU A 71 -10.61 4.77 -6.87
CA GLU A 71 -10.00 3.45 -6.82
C GLU A 71 -8.80 3.37 -7.77
N VAL A 72 -7.68 2.89 -7.24
CA VAL A 72 -6.46 2.60 -7.98
C VAL A 72 -6.11 1.13 -7.75
N LYS A 73 -6.06 0.35 -8.82
CA LYS A 73 -5.72 -1.08 -8.78
C LYS A 73 -4.30 -1.35 -9.27
N ASP A 74 -3.77 -2.49 -8.86
CA ASP A 74 -2.47 -3.02 -9.30
C ASP A 74 -1.32 -2.00 -9.12
N CYS A 75 -1.33 -1.30 -7.98
CA CYS A 75 -0.30 -0.36 -7.60
C CYS A 75 0.68 -0.99 -6.60
N GLN A 76 1.93 -0.56 -6.62
CA GLN A 76 2.93 -0.99 -5.65
C GLN A 76 2.89 -0.08 -4.43
N VAL A 77 2.78 -0.64 -3.23
CA VAL A 77 2.96 0.15 -2.01
C VAL A 77 4.40 0.63 -1.93
N LYS A 78 4.61 1.93 -1.72
CA LYS A 78 5.94 2.53 -1.51
C LYS A 78 6.13 2.95 -0.06
N GLY A 79 5.05 3.31 0.61
CA GLY A 79 5.07 3.59 2.04
C GLY A 79 3.74 4.16 2.51
N ILE A 80 3.49 4.03 3.79
CA ILE A 80 2.39 4.64 4.53
C ILE A 80 3.00 5.25 5.79
N SER A 81 2.80 6.55 5.99
CA SER A 81 3.41 7.28 7.12
C SER A 81 2.41 8.20 7.78
N ALA A 82 2.59 8.47 9.06
CA ALA A 82 1.83 9.47 9.79
C ALA A 82 2.75 10.63 10.18
N ASP A 83 2.19 11.84 10.23
CA ASP A 83 2.86 13.05 10.70
C ASP A 83 1.95 13.84 11.66
N HIS A 84 2.57 14.55 12.60
CA HIS A 84 1.94 15.43 13.58
C HIS A 84 2.51 16.85 13.42
N VAL A 85 2.06 17.59 12.41
CA VAL A 85 2.45 18.99 12.17
C VAL A 85 1.55 19.93 12.96
N ASP A 86 1.60 19.92 14.29
CA ASP A 86 0.96 20.96 15.12
C ASP A 86 -0.58 20.91 15.22
N GLU A 87 -1.18 19.73 15.50
CA GLU A 87 -2.62 19.46 15.80
C GLU A 87 -3.49 18.92 14.65
N ARG A 88 -2.94 18.75 13.45
CA ARG A 88 -3.64 18.08 12.33
C ARG A 88 -2.94 16.80 11.93
N ASP A 89 -3.40 15.70 12.51
CA ASP A 89 -2.95 14.37 12.12
C ASP A 89 -3.18 14.15 10.64
N ARG A 90 -2.15 13.60 9.97
CA ARG A 90 -2.21 13.22 8.56
C ARG A 90 -1.55 11.86 8.39
N ILE A 91 -2.15 11.03 7.55
CA ILE A 91 -1.52 9.83 7.04
C ILE A 91 -1.29 9.99 5.54
N TYR A 92 -0.09 9.68 5.07
CA TYR A 92 0.29 9.73 3.67
C TYR A 92 0.43 8.31 3.14
N ILE A 93 -0.30 7.98 2.07
CA ILE A 93 -0.20 6.71 1.36
C ILE A 93 0.53 6.96 0.05
N SER A 94 1.74 6.44 -0.07
CA SER A 94 2.58 6.54 -1.25
C SER A 94 2.53 5.23 -2.04
N ILE A 95 2.15 5.33 -3.31
CA ILE A 95 2.08 4.20 -4.25
C ILE A 95 2.83 4.48 -5.54
N GLY A 96 3.32 3.42 -6.17
CA GLY A 96 3.89 3.44 -7.51
C GLY A 96 2.96 2.79 -8.51
N ARG A 97 2.73 3.44 -9.66
CA ARG A 97 1.94 2.87 -10.76
C ARG A 97 2.51 3.33 -12.11
N ASN A 98 2.77 2.40 -13.02
CA ASN A 98 3.28 2.68 -14.36
C ASN A 98 4.54 3.58 -14.40
N GLY A 99 5.41 3.47 -13.39
CA GLY A 99 6.61 4.31 -13.25
C GLY A 99 6.37 5.69 -12.60
N GLU A 100 5.11 6.05 -12.32
CA GLU A 100 4.75 7.26 -11.59
C GLU A 100 4.63 7.00 -10.09
N HIS A 101 4.91 8.04 -9.29
CA HIS A 101 4.71 8.04 -7.84
C HIS A 101 3.52 8.92 -7.49
N LEU A 102 2.55 8.36 -6.75
CA LEU A 102 1.37 9.06 -6.29
C LEU A 102 1.33 9.01 -4.76
N THR A 103 1.11 10.18 -4.15
CA THR A 103 0.92 10.30 -2.70
C THR A 103 -0.50 10.78 -2.44
N HIS A 104 -1.26 9.97 -1.70
CA HIS A 104 -2.61 10.28 -1.25
C HIS A 104 -2.60 10.66 0.23
N PRO A 105 -2.87 11.92 0.59
CA PRO A 105 -3.02 12.33 1.98
C PRO A 105 -4.42 12.01 2.51
N VAL A 106 -4.48 11.38 3.68
CA VAL A 106 -5.68 11.22 4.50
C VAL A 106 -5.61 12.24 5.63
N THR A 107 -6.49 13.22 5.61
CA THR A 107 -6.54 14.31 6.60
C THR A 107 -7.41 13.92 7.78
N ASN A 108 -7.04 14.34 9.00
CA ASN A 108 -7.80 14.08 10.23
C ASN A 108 -8.22 12.60 10.38
N PRO A 109 -7.27 11.64 10.31
CA PRO A 109 -7.55 10.24 10.56
C PRO A 109 -8.07 10.07 11.99
N MET A 110 -9.09 9.24 12.15
CA MET A 110 -9.71 8.93 13.43
C MET A 110 -9.48 7.48 13.87
N ARG A 111 -9.21 6.59 12.91
CA ARG A 111 -9.03 5.16 13.18
C ARG A 111 -8.15 4.55 12.11
N VAL A 112 -7.22 3.72 12.55
CA VAL A 112 -6.45 2.83 11.70
C VAL A 112 -6.81 1.40 12.10
N THR A 113 -7.29 0.61 11.15
CA THR A 113 -7.65 -0.79 11.37
C THR A 113 -6.77 -1.65 10.47
N PHE A 114 -5.93 -2.47 11.09
CA PHE A 114 -5.11 -3.46 10.40
C PHE A 114 -5.97 -4.66 10.02
N LYS A 115 -5.98 -5.00 8.73
CA LYS A 115 -6.81 -6.04 8.15
C LYS A 115 -6.00 -7.31 7.99
N ARG A 116 -6.48 -8.38 8.61
CA ARG A 116 -5.86 -9.71 8.53
C ARG A 116 -6.90 -10.80 8.62
N ASP A 117 -6.63 -11.94 8.01
CA ASP A 117 -7.48 -13.11 8.14
C ASP A 117 -7.27 -13.83 9.49
N LEU A 118 -8.08 -14.85 9.77
CA LEU A 118 -7.92 -15.68 10.98
C LEU A 118 -6.62 -16.50 11.01
N GLY A 119 -5.98 -16.69 9.85
CA GLY A 119 -4.68 -17.33 9.71
C GLY A 119 -3.50 -16.40 10.00
N GLY A 120 -3.77 -15.11 10.20
CA GLY A 120 -2.77 -14.07 10.40
C GLY A 120 -2.13 -13.56 9.11
N ALA A 121 -2.67 -13.90 7.94
CA ALA A 121 -2.22 -13.33 6.68
C ALA A 121 -2.63 -11.85 6.61
N HIS A 122 -1.72 -11.01 6.13
CA HIS A 122 -1.94 -9.58 6.06
C HIS A 122 -2.81 -9.29 4.82
N GLU A 123 -4.00 -8.73 5.03
CA GLU A 123 -4.94 -8.38 3.95
C GLU A 123 -4.83 -6.91 3.55
N GLY A 124 -4.45 -6.04 4.49
CA GLY A 124 -4.22 -4.62 4.23
C GLY A 124 -4.52 -3.70 5.41
N LEU A 125 -5.00 -2.50 5.12
CA LEU A 125 -5.19 -1.43 6.09
C LEU A 125 -6.44 -0.61 5.75
N ASP A 126 -7.22 -0.24 6.76
CA ASP A 126 -8.27 0.78 6.65
C ASP A 126 -7.91 1.99 7.48
N ILE A 127 -8.14 3.18 6.92
CA ILE A 127 -7.96 4.46 7.60
C ILE A 127 -9.27 5.24 7.47
N ALA A 128 -9.97 5.40 8.59
CA ALA A 128 -11.19 6.19 8.64
C ALA A 128 -10.87 7.65 9.00
N SER A 129 -11.44 8.59 8.27
CA SER A 129 -11.30 10.03 8.53
C SER A 129 -12.56 10.63 9.15
N SER A 130 -12.38 11.76 9.84
CA SER A 130 -13.46 12.57 10.40
C SER A 130 -14.49 13.08 9.39
N ASP A 131 -14.16 13.14 8.11
CA ASP A 131 -15.09 13.53 7.04
C ASP A 131 -15.99 12.39 6.56
N GLY A 132 -15.95 11.24 7.25
CA GLY A 132 -16.72 10.04 6.95
C GLY A 132 -16.17 9.22 5.78
N THR A 133 -15.01 9.56 5.23
CA THR A 133 -14.33 8.73 4.24
C THR A 133 -13.53 7.61 4.90
N VAL A 134 -13.41 6.50 4.20
CA VAL A 134 -12.50 5.40 4.53
C VAL A 134 -11.58 5.15 3.36
N THR A 135 -10.29 5.29 3.60
CA THR A 135 -9.25 4.91 2.64
C THR A 135 -8.78 3.49 2.96
N SER A 136 -8.96 2.59 2.02
CA SER A 136 -8.62 1.17 2.15
C SER A 136 -7.45 0.82 1.25
N VAL A 137 -6.43 0.20 1.82
CA VAL A 137 -5.35 -0.48 1.10
C VAL A 137 -5.61 -1.99 1.21
N ARG A 138 -5.63 -2.70 0.08
CA ARG A 138 -5.86 -4.16 0.04
C ARG A 138 -4.83 -4.84 -0.82
N PHE A 139 -4.13 -5.82 -0.25
CA PHE A 139 -3.14 -6.60 -0.98
C PHE A 139 -3.81 -7.58 -1.93
N ARG A 140 -3.22 -7.76 -3.12
CA ARG A 140 -3.75 -8.65 -4.15
C ARG A 140 -3.69 -10.13 -3.73
N ILE A 141 -2.72 -10.50 -2.90
CA ILE A 141 -2.62 -11.83 -2.29
C ILE A 141 -2.43 -11.60 -0.80
N ALA A 142 -3.41 -12.04 0.01
CA ALA A 142 -3.22 -12.10 1.46
C ALA A 142 -2.07 -13.07 1.74
N SER A 143 -0.95 -12.55 2.23
CA SER A 143 0.26 -13.34 2.47
C SER A 143 0.80 -13.03 3.86
N ARG A 144 1.43 -14.02 4.49
CA ARG A 144 2.26 -13.76 5.67
C ARG A 144 3.61 -13.25 5.19
N PRO A 145 4.22 -12.24 5.83
CA PRO A 145 5.48 -11.66 5.38
C PRO A 145 6.60 -12.69 5.21
N GLU A 146 6.56 -13.83 5.92
CA GLU A 146 7.55 -14.91 5.76
C GLU A 146 7.44 -15.69 4.41
N THR A 147 6.39 -15.48 3.61
CA THR A 147 6.13 -16.27 2.37
C THR A 147 6.50 -15.52 1.08
N LEU A 148 6.94 -14.27 1.16
CA LEU A 148 7.30 -13.43 0.01
C LEU A 148 8.80 -13.16 -0.10
N ASP A 149 9.61 -14.05 0.47
CA ASP A 149 11.04 -14.06 0.26
C ASP A 149 11.37 -14.81 -1.05
N GLY A 150 11.46 -14.04 -2.15
CA GLY A 150 12.12 -14.48 -3.37
C GLY A 150 11.25 -14.71 -4.60
N VAL A 151 10.86 -13.63 -5.31
CA VAL A 151 10.95 -13.58 -6.78
C VAL A 151 11.15 -12.12 -7.23
N ILE A 152 12.39 -11.65 -7.22
CA ILE A 152 12.90 -10.90 -8.37
C ILE A 152 14.23 -11.54 -8.72
N SER A 153 14.16 -12.63 -9.47
CA SER A 153 15.32 -13.22 -10.11
C SER A 153 15.92 -12.20 -11.07
N ASP A 154 17.12 -11.78 -10.71
CA ASP A 154 18.14 -11.22 -11.55
C ASP A 154 18.11 -11.85 -12.95
N SER A 155 17.82 -11.04 -13.96
CA SER A 155 17.93 -11.45 -15.36
C SER A 155 18.24 -10.24 -16.23
N GLN A 156 19.48 -10.27 -16.73
CA GLN A 156 20.08 -9.46 -17.80
C GLN A 156 20.77 -8.17 -17.29
N HIS A 157 22.09 -8.11 -17.11
CA HIS A 157 23.08 -8.34 -18.17
C HIS A 157 24.45 -8.75 -17.61
N THR A 158 24.93 -9.88 -18.13
CA THR A 158 26.23 -10.49 -17.83
C THR A 158 27.41 -9.74 -18.46
N ARG A 159 28.45 -9.55 -17.64
CA ARG A 159 29.85 -9.99 -17.87
C ARG A 159 30.71 -9.22 -18.88
N GLY A 160 31.71 -8.51 -18.33
CA GLY A 160 32.84 -7.98 -19.10
C GLY A 160 34.06 -7.55 -18.29
N GLN A 161 34.28 -8.10 -17.09
CA GLN A 161 35.47 -7.82 -16.28
C GLN A 161 36.69 -8.56 -16.89
N ARG A 162 37.58 -7.84 -17.58
CA ARG A 162 38.92 -8.34 -17.96
C ARG A 162 39.97 -7.61 -17.14
N ASN A 163 40.41 -8.26 -16.09
CA ASN A 163 41.60 -7.90 -15.34
C ASN A 163 42.79 -8.72 -15.87
N ARG A 164 43.83 -8.08 -16.42
CA ARG A 164 45.19 -8.66 -16.50
C ARG A 164 46.25 -7.56 -16.42
N SER A 165 46.88 -7.54 -15.25
CA SER A 165 48.20 -7.03 -14.87
C SER A 165 49.36 -7.40 -15.81
N GLN A 166 50.33 -6.49 -16.04
CA GLN A 166 51.78 -6.67 -15.76
C GLN A 166 52.67 -5.55 -16.37
N SER A 167 53.35 -4.84 -15.48
CA SER A 167 54.81 -4.62 -15.39
C SER A 167 55.70 -4.51 -16.64
N ARG A 168 56.51 -3.43 -16.68
CA ARG A 168 57.84 -3.16 -17.33
C ARG A 168 57.78 -1.80 -18.04
N GLY A 169 58.74 -0.87 -17.98
CA GLY A 169 60.09 -0.81 -17.45
C GLY A 169 60.69 0.55 -17.89
N HIS A 170 61.73 0.98 -17.20
CA HIS A 170 62.43 2.27 -17.31
C HIS A 170 63.06 2.60 -18.68
N LYS A 171 63.12 3.92 -19.01
CA LYS A 171 64.16 4.71 -19.74
C LYS A 171 63.48 5.87 -20.51
N ALA A 172 63.95 7.11 -20.66
CA ALA A 172 65.16 7.88 -20.33
C ALA A 172 64.77 9.40 -20.44
N MET A 173 65.25 10.33 -19.59
CA MET A 173 66.27 11.38 -19.92
C MET A 173 66.16 11.93 -21.36
N THR A 174 65.93 13.22 -21.65
CA THR A 174 66.56 14.48 -21.18
C THR A 174 65.75 15.72 -21.64
N PRO A 175 66.05 16.93 -21.13
CA PRO A 175 65.23 18.15 -21.27
C PRO A 175 65.68 19.07 -22.42
N GLU A 176 64.79 19.92 -22.94
CA GLU A 176 65.23 21.16 -23.61
C GLU A 176 64.33 22.37 -23.32
N HIS A 177 65.01 23.32 -22.69
CA HIS A 177 64.89 24.77 -22.58
C HIS A 177 63.82 25.60 -23.34
N SER A 178 63.43 26.66 -22.60
CA SER A 178 63.18 28.05 -23.03
C SER A 178 61.77 28.42 -23.47
N ARG A 179 61.25 29.62 -23.20
CA ARG A 179 61.54 30.73 -22.27
C ARG A 179 60.46 31.78 -22.58
N LYS A 180 59.90 32.40 -21.54
CA LYS A 180 59.37 33.79 -21.41
C LYS A 180 58.04 33.77 -20.65
N GLN A 181 57.98 34.21 -19.39
CA GLN A 181 58.01 35.61 -18.91
C GLN A 181 56.99 36.51 -19.61
N GLU A 182 55.90 36.82 -18.90
CA GLU A 182 55.51 38.17 -18.47
C GLU A 182 54.48 37.98 -17.34
N ASN A 183 54.79 38.41 -16.10
CA ASN A 183 54.44 39.70 -15.50
C ASN A 183 52.91 39.85 -15.36
N VAL A 184 52.30 40.15 -14.22
CA VAL A 184 52.76 40.74 -12.95
C VAL A 184 51.68 40.45 -11.89
N SER A 185 52.13 40.24 -10.66
CA SER A 185 51.34 40.38 -9.42
C SER A 185 51.13 41.85 -9.07
N ASP A 186 50.01 42.16 -8.42
CA ASP A 186 49.81 42.96 -7.19
C ASP A 186 48.33 43.38 -7.18
N SER A 187 47.48 42.89 -6.26
CA SER A 187 47.40 43.20 -4.82
C SER A 187 47.12 44.67 -4.55
N ASP A 188 45.86 45.00 -4.23
CA ASP A 188 45.43 45.56 -2.94
C ASP A 188 43.93 45.25 -2.75
#